data_AF-A0AAF0LNA6-F1
#
_entry.id   AF-A0AAF0LNA6-F1
#
_cell.length_a   1.000
_cell.length_b   1.000
_cell.length_c   1.000
_cell.angle_alpha   90.00
_cell.angle_beta   90.00
_cell.angle_gamma   90.00
#
_symmetry.space_group_name_H-M   'P 1'
#
loop_
_entity.id
_entity.type
_entity.pdbx_description
1 polymer ?
#
loop_
_entity_poly.entity_id
_entity_poly.type
_entity_poly.pdbx_seq_one_letter_code
_entity_poly.pdbx_strand_id
1 'polypeptide(L)'
;MTPVPAPAPASALVDVPTYDEAENVRAAAAAVLRAVPTAHVLVVDDGSPDGTAGVVRDTASTDPRWHLFERSGNCGLGTRR
;
A
#
# COMPACT_ATOMS: atom_id res chain seq x y z
N MET A 1 -1.48 -10.84 40.63
CA MET A 1 -0.87 -10.76 39.29
C MET A 1 -1.98 -10.46 38.32
N THR A 2 -2.01 -9.26 37.73
CA THR A 2 -3.01 -8.88 36.72
C THR A 2 -2.68 -9.63 35.43
N PRO A 3 -3.63 -10.31 34.77
CA PRO A 3 -3.35 -10.98 33.51
C PRO A 3 -2.91 -9.94 32.46
N VAL A 4 -1.81 -10.23 31.77
CA VAL A 4 -1.41 -9.49 30.57
C VAL A 4 -2.48 -9.74 29.51
N PRO A 5 -3.10 -8.69 28.93
CA PRO A 5 -4.07 -8.87 27.87
C PRO A 5 -3.43 -9.66 26.72
N ALA A 6 -4.15 -10.64 26.19
CA ALA A 6 -3.68 -11.39 25.02
C ALA A 6 -3.33 -10.39 23.90
N PRO A 7 -2.22 -10.62 23.15
CA PRO A 7 -1.89 -9.76 22.04
C PRO A 7 -3.10 -9.68 21.10
N ALA A 8 -3.42 -8.46 20.65
CA ALA A 8 -4.39 -8.30 19.57
C ALA A 8 -3.98 -9.23 18.41
N PRO A 9 -4.94 -9.86 17.71
CA PRO A 9 -4.61 -10.78 16.64
C PRO A 9 -3.64 -10.09 15.68
N ALA A 10 -2.48 -10.72 15.44
CA ALA A 10 -1.45 -10.14 14.59
C ALA A 10 -2.03 -9.91 13.19
N SER A 11 -2.25 -8.65 12.83
CA SER A 11 -2.63 -8.29 11.47
C SER A 11 -1.36 -8.23 10.62
N ALA A 12 -1.33 -9.03 9.55
CA ALA A 12 -0.22 -9.00 8.62
C ALA A 12 -0.27 -7.70 7.81
N LEU A 13 0.88 -7.04 7.62
CA LEU A 13 1.02 -5.95 6.66
C LEU A 13 1.78 -6.50 5.46
N VAL A 14 1.17 -6.41 4.27
CA VAL A 14 1.79 -6.85 3.01
C VAL A 14 2.19 -5.62 2.21
N ASP A 15 3.47 -5.53 1.91
CA ASP A 15 4.05 -4.49 1.07
C ASP A 15 3.90 -4.84 -0.42
N VAL A 16 3.42 -3.87 -1.19
CA VAL A 16 3.23 -3.99 -2.64
C VAL A 16 3.95 -2.81 -3.29
N PRO A 17 5.22 -2.98 -3.71
CA PRO A 17 5.93 -1.95 -4.43
C PRO A 17 5.33 -1.76 -5.83
N THR A 18 5.13 -0.52 -6.27
CA THR A 18 4.50 -0.19 -7.54
C THR A 18 5.22 0.95 -8.27
N TYR A 19 5.30 0.83 -9.59
CA TYR A 19 5.73 1.88 -10.52
C TYR A 19 5.04 1.64 -11.87
N ASP A 20 4.28 2.61 -12.39
CA ASP A 20 3.49 2.48 -13.63
C ASP A 20 2.51 1.28 -13.62
N GLU A 21 1.74 1.13 -12.53
CA GLU A 21 0.83 -0.01 -12.29
C GLU A 21 -0.63 0.41 -12.05
N ALA A 22 -1.08 1.58 -12.53
CA ALA A 22 -2.40 2.13 -12.23
C ALA A 22 -3.56 1.19 -12.59
N GLU A 23 -3.41 0.39 -13.65
CA GLU A 23 -4.42 -0.58 -14.09
C GLU A 23 -4.43 -1.88 -13.26
N ASN A 24 -3.33 -2.21 -12.59
CA ASN A 24 -3.11 -3.52 -11.98
C ASN A 24 -3.05 -3.47 -10.45
N VAL A 25 -2.64 -2.34 -9.86
CA VAL A 25 -2.50 -2.17 -8.40
C VAL A 25 -3.75 -2.57 -7.62
N ARG A 26 -4.95 -2.27 -8.18
CA ARG A 26 -6.21 -2.67 -7.54
C ARG A 26 -6.37 -4.20 -7.47
N ALA A 27 -6.10 -4.88 -8.59
CA ALA A 27 -6.28 -6.32 -8.70
C ALA A 27 -5.28 -7.08 -7.82
N ALA A 28 -4.02 -6.63 -7.82
CA ALA A 28 -2.93 -7.22 -7.03
C ALA A 28 -3.22 -7.13 -5.52
N ALA A 29 -3.47 -5.92 -5.01
CA ALA A 29 -3.74 -5.73 -3.59
C ALA A 29 -5.08 -6.36 -3.15
N ALA A 30 -6.11 -6.37 -4.02
CA ALA A 30 -7.34 -7.11 -3.72
C ALA A 30 -7.11 -8.63 -3.67
N ALA A 31 -6.20 -9.19 -4.48
CA ALA A 31 -5.85 -10.61 -4.41
C ALA A 31 -5.19 -10.96 -3.06
N VAL A 32 -4.30 -10.10 -2.56
CA VAL A 32 -3.70 -10.24 -1.23
C VAL A 32 -4.77 -10.26 -0.14
N LEU A 33 -5.70 -9.30 -0.15
CA LEU A 33 -6.78 -9.24 0.85
C LEU A 33 -7.78 -10.40 0.74
N ARG A 34 -7.94 -11.01 -0.45
CA ARG A 34 -8.72 -12.25 -0.59
C ARG A 34 -8.00 -13.45 0.00
N ALA A 35 -6.68 -13.54 -0.19
CA ALA A 35 -5.88 -14.64 0.34
C ALA A 35 -5.71 -14.55 1.87
N VAL A 36 -5.59 -13.32 2.40
CA VAL A 36 -5.45 -13.05 3.83
C VAL A 36 -6.43 -11.95 4.25
N PRO A 37 -7.68 -12.28 4.59
CA PRO A 37 -8.73 -11.29 4.90
C PRO A 37 -8.44 -10.35 6.07
N THR A 38 -7.56 -10.77 6.98
CA THR A 38 -7.12 -10.00 8.16
C THR A 38 -5.87 -9.16 7.90
N ALA A 39 -5.31 -9.21 6.69
CA ALA A 39 -4.15 -8.40 6.34
C ALA A 39 -4.54 -6.95 6.01
N HIS A 40 -3.54 -6.08 6.09
CA HIS A 40 -3.52 -4.77 5.48
C HIS A 40 -2.53 -4.79 4.32
N VAL A 41 -2.75 -3.92 3.34
CA VAL A 41 -1.84 -3.74 2.20
C VAL A 41 -1.22 -2.36 2.27
N LEU A 42 0.10 -2.28 2.21
CA LEU A 42 0.85 -1.06 2.04
C LEU A 42 1.35 -1.00 0.60
N VAL A 43 0.76 -0.14 -0.21
CA VAL A 43 1.27 0.15 -1.54
C VAL A 43 2.37 1.19 -1.43
N VAL A 44 3.56 0.84 -1.92
CA VAL A 44 4.72 1.72 -1.96
C VAL A 44 4.88 2.22 -3.39
N ASP A 45 4.48 3.46 -3.65
CA ASP A 45 4.58 4.07 -4.97
C ASP A 45 5.95 4.75 -5.14
N ASP A 46 6.70 4.34 -6.16
CA ASP A 46 8.05 4.88 -6.45
C ASP A 46 8.02 6.10 -7.40
N GLY A 47 6.96 6.92 -7.32
CA GLY A 47 6.80 8.13 -8.12
C GLY A 47 6.17 7.87 -9.49
N SER A 48 5.09 7.09 -9.53
CA SER A 48 4.45 6.72 -10.81
C SER A 48 3.79 7.93 -11.49
N PRO A 49 4.14 8.25 -12.74
CA PRO A 49 3.50 9.33 -13.50
C PRO A 49 2.11 8.98 -14.02
N ASP A 50 1.77 7.69 -14.07
CA ASP A 50 0.52 7.16 -14.63
C ASP A 50 -0.72 7.33 -13.74
N GLY A 51 -0.53 7.84 -12.51
CA GLY A 51 -1.60 8.01 -11.54
C GLY A 51 -1.82 6.82 -10.60
N THR A 52 -0.91 5.85 -10.54
CA THR A 52 -0.94 4.70 -9.61
C THR A 52 -1.27 5.14 -8.17
N ALA A 53 -0.55 6.15 -7.65
CA ALA A 53 -0.81 6.70 -6.32
C ALA A 53 -2.23 7.25 -6.15
N GLY A 54 -2.80 7.86 -7.18
CA GLY A 54 -4.20 8.34 -7.19
C GLY A 54 -5.19 7.19 -7.04
N VAL A 55 -4.99 6.12 -7.81
CA VAL A 55 -5.81 4.90 -7.75
C VAL A 55 -5.79 4.29 -6.34
N VAL A 56 -4.62 4.22 -5.71
CA VAL A 56 -4.49 3.70 -4.34
C VAL A 56 -5.17 4.62 -3.33
N ARG A 57 -4.97 5.93 -3.43
CA ARG A 57 -5.57 6.93 -2.53
C ARG A 57 -7.09 6.87 -2.53
N ASP A 58 -7.69 6.75 -3.71
CA ASP A 58 -9.14 6.59 -3.84
C ASP A 58 -9.61 5.29 -3.17
N THR A 59 -8.85 4.21 -3.29
CA THR A 59 -9.17 2.93 -2.64
C THR A 59 -9.08 3.04 -1.13
N ALA A 60 -8.00 3.63 -0.61
CA ALA A 60 -7.78 3.84 0.82
C ALA A 60 -8.85 4.72 1.48
N SER A 61 -9.51 5.60 0.72
CA SER A 61 -10.64 6.39 1.21
C SER A 61 -11.90 5.55 1.51
N THR A 62 -12.01 4.37 0.90
CA THR A 62 -13.18 3.47 1.04
C THR A 62 -12.87 2.19 1.80
N ASP A 63 -11.61 1.72 1.82
CA ASP A 63 -11.17 0.55 2.58
C ASP A 63 -9.95 0.89 3.47
N PRO A 64 -10.10 0.94 4.81
CA PRO A 64 -9.02 1.30 5.74
C PRO A 64 -7.91 0.25 5.83
N ARG A 65 -8.02 -0.88 5.11
CA ARG A 65 -6.95 -1.87 4.98
C ARG A 65 -5.91 -1.49 3.93
N TRP A 66 -6.20 -0.50 3.09
CA TRP A 66 -5.28 0.00 2.08
C TRP A 66 -4.52 1.21 2.63
N HIS A 67 -3.20 1.14 2.53
CA HIS A 67 -2.29 2.21 2.91
C HIS A 67 -1.45 2.59 1.69
N LEU A 68 -1.13 3.88 1.58
CA LEU A 68 -0.28 4.40 0.53
C LEU A 68 0.95 5.03 1.16
N PHE A 69 2.12 4.65 0.67
CA PHE A 69 3.39 5.33 0.92
C PHE A 69 3.97 5.77 -0.41
N GLU A 70 3.91 7.07 -0.68
CA GLU A 70 4.54 7.67 -1.86
C GLU A 70 5.97 8.02 -1.51
N ARG A 71 6.93 7.42 -2.21
CA ARG A 71 8.31 7.91 -2.16
C ARG A 71 8.30 9.25 -2.87
N SER A 72 8.69 10.30 -2.14
CA SER A 72 8.77 11.65 -2.67
C SER A 72 9.73 11.62 -3.86
N GLY A 73 9.17 11.67 -5.07
CA GLY A 73 9.94 11.79 -6.30
C GLY A 73 10.72 13.10 -6.23
N ASN A 74 12.00 13.00 -5.90
CA ASN A 74 13.03 14.01 -6.10
C ASN A 74 12.55 15.47 -5.92
N CYS A 75 12.67 16.03 -4.72
CA CYS A 75 12.90 17.48 -4.61
C CYS A 75 14.23 17.79 -5.31
N GLY A 76 14.20 17.96 -6.63
CA GLY A 76 15.25 18.47 -7.49
C GLY A 76 16.64 17.88 -7.28
N LEU A 77 17.09 17.05 -8.23
CA LEU A 77 18.36 17.15 -8.98
C LEU A 77 18.68 15.79 -9.62
N GLY A 78 19.01 15.83 -10.91
CA GLY A 78 19.58 14.69 -11.63
C GLY A 78 18.67 14.10 -12.70
N THR A 79 18.38 14.87 -13.76
CA THR A 79 18.31 14.31 -15.11
C THR A 79 19.51 13.38 -15.29
N ARG A 80 19.31 12.07 -15.29
CA ARG A 80 20.39 11.14 -15.59
C ARG A 80 20.64 11.16 -17.10
N ARG A 81 21.89 11.45 -17.45
CA ARG A 81 22.46 11.35 -18.79
C ARG A 81 22.45 9.92 -19.31
#